data_AF-A0A662PRQ8-F1
#
_entry.id   AF-A0A662PRQ8-F1
#
_cell.length_a   1.000
_cell.length_b   1.000
_cell.length_c   1.000
_cell.angle_alpha   90.00
_cell.angle_beta   90.00
_cell.angle_gamma   90.00
#
_symmetry.space_group_name_H-M   'P 1'
#
loop_
_entity.id
_entity.type
_entity.pdbx_description
1 polymer ?
#
loop_
_entity_poly.entity_id
_entity_poly.type
_entity_poly.pdbx_seq_one_letter_code
_entity_poly.pdbx_strand_id
1 'polypeptide(L)'
;APWANPEKANTALYVLIQMVHALAVISAPYLPFTSQRILDYLNLDKRVEDLRWSDVEKLIPSGHKINKPKPLFRKIAREEIDEKLRKLKLIKIQKKVGD
;
A
#
# COMPACT_ATOMS: atom_id res chain seq x y z
N ALA A 1 6.68 -4.31 23.35
CA ALA A 1 5.87 -4.16 22.12
C ALA A 1 4.70 -3.21 22.39
N PRO A 2 4.16 -2.51 21.37
CA PRO A 2 3.11 -1.51 21.56
C PRO A 2 1.85 -2.03 22.28
N TRP A 3 1.49 -3.30 22.07
CA TRP A 3 0.35 -3.94 22.73
C TRP A 3 0.61 -4.36 24.19
N ALA A 4 1.85 -4.33 24.67
CA ALA A 4 2.22 -4.77 26.01
C ALA A 4 2.36 -3.61 27.02
N ASN A 5 2.53 -2.37 26.54
CA ASN A 5 2.63 -1.18 27.39
C ASN A 5 2.00 0.02 26.67
N PRO A 6 0.75 0.37 27.01
CA PRO A 6 0.01 1.46 26.37
C PRO A 6 0.69 2.83 26.48
N GLU A 7 1.38 3.14 27.59
CA GLU A 7 2.04 4.43 27.76
C GLU A 7 3.21 4.61 26.78
N LYS A 8 3.97 3.54 26.55
CA LYS A 8 5.05 3.52 25.53
C LYS A 8 4.52 3.31 24.11
N ALA A 9 3.26 2.94 23.94
CA ALA A 9 2.65 2.68 22.63
C ALA A 9 2.51 3.97 21.81
N ASN A 10 2.29 5.12 22.45
CA ASN A 10 2.07 6.39 21.78
C ASN A 10 3.24 6.79 20.87
N THR A 11 4.47 6.77 21.40
CA THR A 11 5.68 7.07 20.61
C THR A 11 5.88 6.06 19.49
N ALA A 12 5.65 4.77 19.76
CA ALA A 12 5.80 3.73 18.76
C ALA A 12 4.78 3.89 17.61
N LEU A 13 3.51 4.16 17.93
CA LEU A 13 2.46 4.40 16.93
C LEU A 13 2.75 5.65 16.10
N TYR A 14 3.23 6.72 16.75
CA TYR A 14 3.64 7.93 16.03
C TYR A 14 4.72 7.63 14.99
N VAL A 15 5.81 6.97 15.40
CA VAL A 15 6.91 6.59 14.49
C VAL A 15 6.41 5.67 13.36
N LEU A 16 5.58 4.67 13.69
CA LEU A 16 5.01 3.75 12.71
C LEU A 16 4.16 4.47 11.67
N ILE A 17 3.38 5.48 12.07
CA ILE A 17 2.57 6.29 11.14
C ILE A 17 3.49 7.09 10.18
N GLN A 18 4.57 7.68 10.68
CA GLN A 18 5.53 8.37 9.81
C GLN A 18 6.19 7.40 8.82
N MET A 19 6.53 6.20 9.26
CA MET A 19 7.08 5.16 8.38
C MET A 19 6.07 4.71 7.31
N VAL A 20 4.80 4.55 7.67
CA VAL A 20 3.74 4.20 6.72
C VAL A 20 3.54 5.32 5.68
N HIS A 21 3.60 6.59 6.08
CA HIS A 21 3.59 7.71 5.15
C HIS A 21 4.79 7.67 4.19
N ALA A 22 6.01 7.50 4.72
CA ALA A 22 7.21 7.38 3.90
C ALA A 22 7.13 6.22 2.88
N LEU A 23 6.60 5.06 3.30
CA LEU A 23 6.38 3.92 2.42
C LEU A 23 5.38 4.24 1.30
N ALA A 24 4.32 4.99 1.58
CA ALA A 24 3.39 5.44 0.54
C ALA A 24 4.09 6.32 -0.50
N VAL A 25 4.95 7.26 -0.05
CA VAL A 25 5.68 8.15 -0.96
C VAL A 25 6.69 7.39 -1.82
N ILE A 26 7.48 6.50 -1.22
CA ILE A 26 8.53 5.75 -1.92
C ILE A 26 7.92 4.70 -2.86
N SER A 27 6.80 4.09 -2.49
CA SER A 27 6.14 3.07 -3.31
C SER A 27 5.25 3.63 -4.42
N ALA A 28 4.98 4.94 -4.45
CA ALA A 28 4.12 5.59 -5.45
C ALA A 28 4.47 5.24 -6.91
N PRO A 29 5.75 5.20 -7.35
CA PRO A 29 6.10 4.87 -8.73
C PRO A 29 5.80 3.41 -9.13
N TYR A 30 5.72 2.50 -8.15
CA TYR A 30 5.53 1.06 -8.38
C TYR A 30 4.11 0.58 -8.04
N LEU A 31 3.50 1.18 -7.03
CA LEU A 31 2.20 0.83 -6.46
C LEU A 31 1.34 2.08 -6.27
N PRO A 32 1.01 2.83 -7.35
CA PRO A 32 0.31 4.12 -7.23
C PRO A 32 -1.05 3.98 -6.54
N PHE A 33 -1.81 2.94 -6.87
CA PHE A 33 -3.12 2.68 -6.25
C PHE A 33 -3.03 2.34 -4.77
N THR A 34 -2.02 1.56 -4.37
CA THR A 34 -1.81 1.24 -2.95
C THR A 34 -1.36 2.47 -2.18
N SER A 35 -0.47 3.27 -2.79
CA SER A 35 0.03 4.51 -2.20
C SER A 35 -1.10 5.50 -1.95
N GLN A 36 -1.99 5.71 -2.94
CA GLN A 36 -3.19 6.53 -2.76
C GLN A 36 -4.06 6.01 -1.61
N ARG A 37 -4.33 4.70 -1.54
CA ARG A 37 -5.11 4.12 -0.44
C ARG A 37 -4.47 4.36 0.94
N ILE A 38 -3.14 4.34 1.03
CA ILE A 38 -2.44 4.68 2.27
C ILE A 38 -2.63 6.16 2.61
N LEU A 39 -2.50 7.08 1.66
CA LEU A 39 -2.78 8.51 1.88
C LEU A 39 -4.21 8.73 2.37
N ASP A 40 -5.19 8.04 1.77
CA ASP A 40 -6.60 8.11 2.17
C ASP A 40 -6.80 7.60 3.60
N TYR A 41 -6.12 6.51 4.00
CA TYR A 41 -6.17 6.00 5.37
C TYR A 41 -5.52 6.96 6.36
N LEU A 42 -4.40 7.57 5.96
CA LEU A 42 -3.74 8.62 6.72
C LEU A 42 -4.54 9.93 6.70
N ASN A 43 -5.67 10.00 5.97
CA ASN A 43 -6.51 11.19 5.86
C ASN A 43 -5.73 12.43 5.43
N LEU A 44 -4.85 12.26 4.44
CA LEU A 44 -4.07 13.33 3.84
C LEU A 44 -4.75 13.77 2.55
N ASP A 45 -5.07 15.05 2.44
CA ASP A 45 -5.61 15.65 1.21
C ASP A 45 -4.51 15.83 0.18
N LYS A 46 -4.04 14.71 -0.35
CA LYS A 46 -3.00 14.62 -1.38
C LYS A 46 -3.34 13.52 -2.36
N ARG A 47 -3.03 13.79 -3.62
CA ARG A 47 -3.08 12.79 -4.67
C ARG A 47 -1.70 12.21 -4.91
N VAL A 48 -1.65 10.93 -5.28
CA VAL A 48 -0.42 10.21 -5.58
C VAL A 48 0.34 10.85 -6.76
N GLU A 49 -0.39 11.48 -7.68
CA GLU A 49 0.19 12.19 -8.83
C GLU A 49 0.98 13.44 -8.42
N ASP A 50 0.61 14.06 -7.29
CA ASP A 50 1.24 15.28 -6.77
C ASP A 50 2.39 14.98 -5.80
N LEU A 51 2.60 13.70 -5.47
CA LEU A 51 3.65 13.30 -4.54
C LEU A 51 5.04 13.52 -5.13
N ARG A 52 5.91 14.09 -4.28
CA ARG A 52 7.35 14.19 -4.55
C ARG A 52 8.10 13.34 -3.54
N TRP A 53 9.27 12.83 -3.89
CA TRP A 53 10.10 12.07 -2.93
C TRP A 53 10.46 12.88 -1.69
N SER A 54 10.61 14.21 -1.82
CA SER A 54 10.81 15.12 -0.69
C SER A 54 9.64 15.15 0.30
N ASP A 55 8.45 14.65 -0.08
CA ASP A 55 7.31 14.55 0.83
C ASP A 55 7.52 13.50 1.93
N VAL A 56 8.51 12.61 1.81
CA VAL A 56 8.92 11.70 2.90
C VAL A 56 9.28 12.47 4.17
N GLU A 57 9.84 13.67 4.03
CA GLU A 57 10.25 14.52 5.17
C GLU A 57 9.07 15.26 5.80
N LYS A 58 7.90 15.30 5.15
CA LYS A 58 6.71 15.97 5.67
C LYS A 58 6.04 15.09 6.72
N LEU A 59 6.33 15.41 7.98
CA LEU A 59 5.79 14.68 9.12
C LEU A 59 4.30 14.98 9.33
N ILE A 60 3.55 13.94 9.69
CA ILE A 60 2.16 14.06 10.11
C ILE A 60 2.14 14.62 11.54
N PRO A 61 1.44 15.74 11.82
CA PRO A 61 1.45 16.36 13.14
C PRO A 61 0.71 15.50 14.18
N SER A 62 1.10 15.64 15.45
CA SER A 62 0.37 15.02 16.56
C SER A 62 -1.06 15.56 16.64
N GLY A 63 -2.01 14.70 17.02
CA GLY A 63 -3.44 15.01 17.05
C GLY A 63 -4.15 14.88 15.70
N HIS A 64 -3.42 14.59 14.61
CA HIS A 64 -4.02 14.29 13.32
C HIS A 64 -4.91 13.05 13.38
N LYS A 65 -6.12 13.14 12.83
CA LYS A 65 -7.08 12.04 12.82
C LYS A 65 -6.95 11.24 11.53
N ILE A 66 -6.65 9.95 11.68
CA ILE A 66 -6.61 8.98 10.58
C ILE A 66 -7.99 8.35 10.34
N ASN A 67 -8.22 7.89 9.11
CA ASN A 67 -9.40 7.13 8.74
C ASN A 67 -9.28 5.66 9.17
N LYS A 68 -10.39 4.92 9.17
CA LYS A 68 -10.39 3.49 9.52
C LYS A 68 -9.71 2.66 8.42
N PRO A 69 -8.52 2.06 8.67
CA PRO A 69 -7.82 1.32 7.63
C PRO A 69 -8.49 -0.02 7.35
N LYS A 70 -8.36 -0.50 6.12
CA LYS A 70 -8.72 -1.86 5.69
C LYS A 70 -7.48 -2.56 5.11
N PRO A 71 -7.41 -3.90 5.11
CA PRO A 71 -6.30 -4.62 4.49
C PRO A 71 -5.98 -4.10 3.08
N LEU A 72 -4.71 -3.73 2.85
CA LEU A 72 -4.26 -3.18 1.57
C LEU A 72 -4.18 -4.27 0.51
N PHE A 73 -3.67 -5.44 0.89
CA PHE A 73 -3.45 -6.58 0.01
C PHE A 73 -4.35 -7.74 0.42
N ARG A 74 -4.91 -8.41 -0.58
CA ARG A 74 -5.55 -9.72 -0.37
C ARG A 74 -4.53 -10.82 -0.57
N LYS A 75 -4.73 -11.94 0.11
CA LYS A 75 -4.00 -13.17 -0.19
C LYS A 75 -4.40 -13.67 -1.58
N ILE A 76 -3.42 -14.13 -2.34
CA ILE A 76 -3.65 -14.81 -3.62
C ILE A 76 -3.73 -16.32 -3.32
N ALA A 77 -4.85 -16.95 -3.66
CA ALA A 77 -5.05 -18.38 -3.49
C ALA A 77 -4.35 -19.19 -4.59
N ARG A 78 -4.02 -20.46 -4.32
CA ARG A 78 -3.29 -21.31 -5.27
C ARG A 78 -4.13 -21.62 -6.51
N GLU A 79 -5.43 -21.80 -6.30
CA GLU A 79 -6.43 -22.11 -7.32
C GLU A 79 -6.51 -20.97 -8.36
N GLU A 80 -6.46 -19.71 -7.90
CA GLU A 80 -6.45 -18.53 -8.79
C GLU A 80 -5.18 -18.47 -9.65
N ILE A 81 -4.04 -18.89 -9.09
CA ILE A 81 -2.75 -18.92 -9.80
C ILE A 81 -2.84 -19.97 -10.91
N ASP A 82 -3.28 -21.18 -10.57
CA ASP A 82 -3.38 -22.30 -11.50
C ASP A 82 -4.36 -21.99 -12.64
N GLU A 83 -5.48 -21.32 -12.34
CA GLU A 83 -6.43 -20.87 -13.34
C GLU A 83 -5.81 -19.85 -14.32
N LYS A 84 -5.11 -18.84 -13.80
CA LYS A 84 -4.43 -17.84 -14.64
C LYS A 84 -3.33 -18.48 -15.50
N LEU A 85 -2.56 -19.42 -14.96
CA LEU A 85 -1.53 -20.15 -15.71
C LEU A 85 -2.14 -20.98 -16.84
N ARG A 86 -3.28 -21.64 -16.60
CA ARG A 86 -4.01 -22.37 -17.65
C ARG A 86 -4.46 -21.45 -18.78
N LYS A 87 -5.06 -20.30 -18.44
CA LYS A 87 -5.47 -19.28 -19.43
C LYS A 87 -4.29 -18.78 -20.26
N LEU A 88 -3.15 -18.50 -19.62
CA LEU A 88 -1.93 -18.08 -20.32
C LEU A 88 -1.40 -19.13 -21.29
N LYS A 89 -1.45 -20.42 -20.94
CA LYS A 89 -1.05 -21.52 -21.84
C LYS A 89 -1.96 -21.59 -23.07
N LEU A 90 -3.28 -21.44 -22.89
CA LEU A 90 -4.24 -21.47 -24.00
C LEU A 90 -4.01 -20.31 -24.98
N ILE A 91 -3.76 -19.09 -24.48
CA ILE A 91 -3.44 -17.92 -25.32
C ILE A 91 -2.17 -18.15 -26.14
N LYS A 92 -1.13 -18.76 -25.54
CA LYS A 92 0.11 -19.10 -26.25
C LYS A 92 -0.11 -20.11 -27.37
N ILE A 93 -0.97 -21.12 -27.16
CA ILE A 93 -1.30 -22.11 -28.19
C ILE A 93 -2.07 -21.46 -29.33
N GLN A 94 -3.08 -20.64 -29.05
CA GLN A 94 -3.85 -19.93 -30.09
C GLN A 94 -2.97 -19.03 -30.97
N LYS A 95 -2.00 -18.30 -30.38
CA LYS A 95 -1.07 -17.49 -31.18
C LYS A 95 -0.19 -18.34 -32.09
N LYS A 96 0.29 -19.50 -31.61
CA LYS A 96 1.18 -20.38 -32.39
C LYS A 96 0.47 -21.17 -33.50
N VAL A 97 -0.85 -21.23 -33.49
CA VAL A 97 -1.67 -21.87 -34.54
C VAL A 97 -2.13 -20.85 -35.59
N GLY A 98 -2.06 -19.55 -35.27
CA GLY A 98 -2.39 -18.45 -36.19
C GLY A 98 -1.18 -17.82 -36.91
N ASP A 99 0.04 -18.24 -36.57
CA ASP A 99 1.29 -18.01 -37.30
C ASP A 99 1.64 -19.27 -38.13
#